data_AF-F1L7S3-F1
#
_entry.id   AF-F1L7S3-F1
#
_cell.length_a   1.000
_cell.length_b   1.000
_cell.length_c   1.000
_cell.angle_alpha   90.00
_cell.angle_beta   90.00
_cell.angle_gamma   90.00
#
_symmetry.space_group_name_H-M   'P 1'
#
loop_
_entity.id
_entity.type
_entity.pdbx_description
1 polymer ?
#
loop_
_entity_poly.entity_id
_entity_poly.type
_entity_poly.pdbx_seq_one_letter_code
_entity_poly.pdbx_strand_id
1 'polypeptide(L)'
;MEPMKCQHGVNYLTYKTKLTPVRYHYRGSYRIGDIVIEGQPGAFILSTRADNEWLITQHGNHGFDNRLVNLRTIFMAIGPDIAIKKEINEFQNVELYNLFADLLNVTAAPNNGTKGHLYSVLRNPPATIPEVSSVTTTAQCASPLSINNCNSSCANMRDLYENCVLSSVTIPFFIIDDGECIIELCDAIIHYNKILDRAQLVETMITRESWTTAARRDCVYYVEGLQSSNQCALAQNDNTTTISLFINKANYNTISAAFVNVSSRFANGTWLYLVNKIDKYVKQYGNLMMFSGPIYDSDGDGHRDSDRTIESSVPSHIFVVVLRCASNEMISPNLCHNITFVSFVLPIVDEDFNCLEPDEYLYQNTARILDIELLTGIQFFTNRSIWTPEEAILLRTRLTQTMW
;
A
#
# COMPACT_ATOMS: atom_id res chain seq x y z
N MET A 1 22.37 -4.23 -17.46
CA MET A 1 22.10 -3.32 -16.34
C MET A 1 23.28 -3.23 -15.39
N GLU A 2 23.93 -4.35 -15.02
CA GLU A 2 25.08 -4.41 -14.07
C GLU A 2 26.08 -3.24 -14.07
N PRO A 3 26.54 -2.67 -15.21
CA PRO A 3 27.45 -1.53 -15.17
C PRO A 3 26.87 -0.29 -14.45
N MET A 4 25.55 -0.18 -14.34
CA MET A 4 24.82 0.91 -13.68
C MET A 4 24.45 0.60 -12.22
N LYS A 5 24.78 -0.59 -11.72
CA LYS A 5 24.42 -1.02 -10.35
C LYS A 5 25.19 -0.20 -9.31
N CYS A 6 24.49 0.31 -8.32
CA CYS A 6 25.07 1.01 -7.16
C CYS A 6 26.10 2.09 -7.54
N GLN A 7 25.84 2.80 -8.64
CA GLN A 7 26.68 3.91 -9.08
C GLN A 7 26.39 5.12 -8.18
N HIS A 8 27.01 5.14 -6.99
CA HIS A 8 26.88 6.21 -6.00
C HIS A 8 27.41 7.54 -6.54
N GLY A 9 26.69 8.64 -6.28
CA GLY A 9 27.07 9.99 -6.74
C GLY A 9 26.68 10.31 -8.19
N VAL A 10 25.87 9.46 -8.83
CA VAL A 10 25.40 9.66 -10.20
C VAL A 10 23.99 10.21 -10.22
N ASN A 11 23.72 11.13 -11.14
CA ASN A 11 22.45 11.85 -11.26
C ASN A 11 21.32 11.00 -11.89
N TYR A 12 21.23 9.70 -11.60
CA TYR A 12 20.12 8.87 -12.07
C TYR A 12 19.84 7.65 -11.16
N LEU A 13 18.61 7.13 -11.26
CA LEU A 13 18.20 5.82 -10.76
C LEU A 13 17.90 4.91 -11.96
N THR A 14 18.14 3.62 -11.81
CA THR A 14 17.90 2.62 -12.84
C THR A 14 16.96 1.54 -12.32
N TYR A 15 15.98 1.19 -13.14
CA TYR A 15 14.99 0.16 -12.83
C TYR A 15 14.86 -0.82 -13.99
N LYS A 16 14.66 -2.10 -13.68
CA LYS A 16 13.91 -2.96 -14.61
C LYS A 16 12.49 -2.41 -14.66
N THR A 17 11.88 -2.35 -15.82
CA THR A 17 10.56 -1.69 -16.01
C THR A 17 9.51 -2.21 -15.03
N LYS A 18 9.46 -3.53 -14.81
CA LYS A 18 8.54 -4.17 -13.84
C LYS A 18 8.76 -3.75 -12.38
N LEU A 19 9.98 -3.30 -12.03
CA LEU A 19 10.39 -2.89 -10.69
C LEU A 19 10.42 -1.36 -10.51
N THR A 20 9.92 -0.59 -11.49
CA THR A 20 9.68 0.84 -11.28
C THR A 20 8.67 1.01 -10.15
N PRO A 21 8.79 2.06 -9.31
CA PRO A 21 7.84 2.26 -8.23
C PRO A 21 6.41 2.37 -8.77
N VAL A 22 5.47 1.68 -8.14
CA VAL A 22 4.08 1.53 -8.63
C VAL A 22 3.43 2.86 -8.95
N ARG A 23 3.67 3.89 -8.13
CA ARG A 23 3.11 5.24 -8.30
C ARG A 23 3.43 5.89 -9.67
N TYR A 24 4.41 5.37 -10.41
CA TYR A 24 4.80 5.87 -11.72
C TYR A 24 3.79 5.47 -12.79
N HIS A 25 3.10 4.33 -12.60
CA HIS A 25 2.25 3.71 -13.61
C HIS A 25 2.96 3.58 -14.98
N TYR A 26 4.27 3.28 -14.95
CA TYR A 26 5.17 3.35 -16.11
C TYR A 26 5.75 1.98 -16.48
N ARG A 27 4.87 0.97 -16.60
CA ARG A 27 5.27 -0.42 -16.89
C ARG A 27 4.33 -1.22 -17.80
N GLY A 28 3.08 -0.81 -17.97
CA GLY A 28 2.04 -1.56 -18.72
C GLY A 28 2.07 -1.43 -20.25
N SER A 29 3.19 -1.01 -20.87
CA SER A 29 3.24 -0.80 -22.32
C SER A 29 4.52 -1.36 -22.95
N TYR A 30 4.37 -2.11 -24.04
CA TYR A 30 5.48 -2.60 -24.87
C TYR A 30 6.35 -1.49 -25.48
N ARG A 31 5.89 -0.23 -25.45
CA ARG A 31 6.63 0.95 -25.91
C ARG A 31 7.65 1.43 -24.88
N ILE A 32 7.53 1.00 -23.64
CA ILE A 32 8.50 1.25 -22.58
C ILE A 32 9.57 0.18 -22.71
N GLY A 33 10.84 0.60 -22.82
CA GLY A 33 11.96 -0.34 -22.93
C GLY A 33 12.09 -1.23 -21.68
N ASP A 34 12.97 -2.22 -21.72
CA ASP A 34 13.16 -3.16 -20.58
C ASP A 34 13.80 -2.51 -19.33
N ILE A 35 14.43 -1.36 -19.54
CA ILE A 35 15.17 -0.59 -18.53
C ILE A 35 14.66 0.85 -18.56
N VAL A 36 14.31 1.36 -17.38
CA VAL A 36 13.98 2.77 -17.16
C VAL A 36 15.14 3.43 -16.42
N ILE A 37 15.65 4.52 -16.97
CA ILE A 37 16.65 5.37 -16.32
C ILE A 37 15.97 6.67 -15.94
N GLU A 38 15.78 6.89 -14.65
CA GLU A 38 15.22 8.10 -14.08
C GLU A 38 16.35 9.09 -13.78
N GLY A 39 16.42 10.19 -14.53
CA GLY A 39 17.34 11.27 -14.20
C GLY A 39 16.97 11.96 -12.87
N GLN A 40 17.97 12.37 -12.11
CA GLN A 40 17.80 13.29 -10.99
C GLN A 40 17.79 14.75 -11.50
N PRO A 41 17.20 15.70 -10.77
CA PRO A 41 17.14 17.10 -11.19
C PRO A 41 18.49 17.65 -11.65
N GLY A 42 18.52 18.22 -12.86
CA GLY A 42 19.74 18.73 -13.50
C GLY A 42 20.53 17.70 -14.31
N ALA A 43 20.14 16.43 -14.30
CA ALA A 43 20.74 15.40 -15.13
C ALA A 43 20.32 15.49 -16.60
N PHE A 44 21.26 15.15 -17.47
CA PHE A 44 21.00 14.80 -18.87
C PHE A 44 21.55 13.40 -19.12
N ILE A 45 20.71 12.51 -19.66
CA ILE A 45 21.08 11.15 -20.02
C ILE A 45 21.13 11.08 -21.54
N LEU A 46 22.33 10.88 -22.09
CA LEU A 46 22.61 10.88 -23.53
C LEU A 46 23.40 9.62 -23.87
N SER A 47 23.20 9.06 -25.07
CA SER A 47 23.95 7.87 -25.52
C SER A 47 25.42 8.19 -25.76
N THR A 48 25.72 9.36 -26.33
CA THR A 48 27.08 9.88 -26.47
C THR A 48 27.16 11.37 -26.10
N ARG A 49 28.35 11.83 -25.70
CA ARG A 49 28.60 13.27 -25.43
C ARG A 49 28.45 14.15 -26.67
N ALA A 50 28.58 13.57 -27.87
CA ALA A 50 28.39 14.25 -29.13
C ALA A 50 26.90 14.42 -29.48
N ASP A 51 25.98 13.72 -28.80
CA ASP A 51 24.57 13.62 -29.22
C ASP A 51 23.73 14.88 -28.98
N ASN A 52 24.25 15.95 -28.35
CA ASN A 52 23.75 17.32 -28.55
C ASN A 52 24.47 18.35 -27.67
N GLU A 53 25.36 19.14 -28.26
CA GLU A 53 25.88 20.37 -27.65
C GLU A 53 24.74 21.40 -27.38
N TRP A 54 23.67 21.34 -28.19
CA TRP A 54 22.47 22.15 -28.03
C TRP A 54 21.67 21.82 -26.75
N LEU A 55 21.55 20.56 -26.36
CA LEU A 55 20.82 20.16 -25.13
C LEU A 55 21.60 20.55 -23.87
N ILE A 56 22.93 20.42 -23.89
CA ILE A 56 23.81 20.75 -22.77
C ILE A 56 23.88 22.28 -22.54
N THR A 57 23.62 23.07 -23.59
CA THR A 57 23.58 24.54 -23.51
C THR A 57 22.21 25.10 -23.10
N GLN A 58 21.16 24.28 -23.07
CA GLN A 58 19.87 24.67 -22.47
C GLN A 58 19.94 24.50 -20.95
N HIS A 59 19.73 25.60 -20.20
CA HIS A 59 19.84 25.61 -18.75
C HIS A 59 18.66 24.96 -17.99
N GLY A 60 17.67 24.40 -18.70
CA GLY A 60 16.48 23.79 -18.11
C GLY A 60 16.08 22.47 -18.78
N ASN A 61 15.64 21.51 -17.98
CA ASN A 61 15.12 20.21 -18.42
C ASN A 61 13.98 19.76 -17.49
N HIS A 62 13.15 18.82 -17.95
CA HIS A 62 12.05 18.23 -17.20
C HIS A 62 11.91 16.72 -17.52
N GLY A 63 10.94 16.04 -16.87
CA GLY A 63 10.72 14.60 -17.04
C GLY A 63 11.31 13.72 -15.94
N PHE A 64 11.75 14.34 -14.84
CA PHE A 64 12.13 13.66 -13.60
C PHE A 64 10.89 13.18 -12.80
N ASP A 65 11.09 12.69 -11.58
CA ASP A 65 10.01 12.26 -10.67
C ASP A 65 8.90 13.32 -10.51
N ASN A 66 7.66 12.94 -10.82
CA ASN A 66 6.48 13.79 -10.75
C ASN A 66 6.13 14.32 -9.34
N ARG A 67 6.77 13.81 -8.27
CA ARG A 67 6.65 14.37 -6.92
C ARG A 67 7.44 15.65 -6.70
N LEU A 68 8.45 15.89 -7.51
CA LEU A 68 9.35 17.03 -7.33
C LEU A 68 8.58 18.34 -7.49
N VAL A 69 8.78 19.27 -6.54
CA VAL A 69 8.05 20.54 -6.48
C VAL A 69 8.25 21.37 -7.75
N ASN A 70 9.43 21.33 -8.35
CA ASN A 70 9.75 22.02 -9.60
C ASN A 70 9.14 21.36 -10.86
N LEU A 71 8.52 20.18 -10.74
CA LEU A 71 7.75 19.54 -11.82
C LEU A 71 6.24 19.67 -11.64
N ARG A 72 5.78 20.31 -10.56
CA ARG A 72 4.36 20.61 -10.36
C ARG A 72 3.88 21.61 -11.41
N THR A 73 2.63 21.43 -11.83
CA THR A 73 2.00 22.27 -12.86
C THR A 73 1.00 23.23 -12.25
N ILE A 74 0.55 24.21 -13.04
CA ILE A 74 -0.43 25.21 -12.63
C ILE A 74 -1.81 24.77 -13.10
N PHE A 75 -2.80 24.83 -12.22
CA PHE A 75 -4.21 24.68 -12.56
C PHE A 75 -4.98 25.93 -12.13
N MET A 76 -5.72 26.52 -13.06
CA MET A 76 -6.64 27.63 -12.81
C MET A 76 -7.88 27.45 -13.69
N ALA A 77 -9.06 27.54 -13.09
CA ALA A 77 -10.33 27.44 -13.80
C ALA A 77 -11.17 28.70 -13.53
N ILE A 78 -11.73 29.27 -14.61
CA ILE A 78 -12.67 30.40 -14.54
C ILE A 78 -13.80 30.09 -15.53
N GLY A 79 -15.04 30.16 -15.06
CA GLY A 79 -16.19 29.91 -15.91
C GLY A 79 -17.52 30.02 -15.17
N PRO A 80 -18.65 29.96 -15.91
CA PRO A 80 -19.98 30.00 -15.32
C PRO A 80 -20.26 28.83 -14.37
N ASP A 81 -19.69 27.65 -14.65
CA ASP A 81 -19.89 26.44 -13.85
C ASP A 81 -18.79 26.20 -12.80
N ILE A 82 -17.77 27.08 -12.77
CA ILE A 82 -16.66 27.00 -11.81
C ILE A 82 -17.01 27.76 -10.53
N ALA A 83 -16.65 27.19 -9.38
CA ALA A 83 -16.80 27.80 -8.08
C ALA A 83 -15.97 29.10 -7.98
N ILE A 84 -16.55 30.15 -7.41
CA ILE A 84 -15.90 31.47 -7.34
C ILE A 84 -14.92 31.49 -6.17
N LYS A 85 -13.67 31.90 -6.43
CA LYS A 85 -12.60 32.10 -5.42
C LYS A 85 -12.37 30.86 -4.54
N LYS A 86 -12.52 29.66 -5.11
CA LYS A 86 -12.27 28.41 -4.40
C LYS A 86 -10.83 27.96 -4.64
N GLU A 87 -10.09 27.80 -3.56
CA GLU A 87 -8.82 27.11 -3.53
C GLU A 87 -9.08 25.61 -3.28
N ILE A 88 -8.33 24.75 -3.98
CA ILE A 88 -8.43 23.29 -3.84
C ILE A 88 -7.05 22.70 -3.56
N ASN A 89 -7.03 21.51 -2.96
CA ASN A 89 -5.80 20.77 -2.71
C ASN A 89 -5.11 20.34 -4.02
N GLU A 90 -3.83 19.99 -3.91
CA GLU A 90 -3.06 19.37 -5.01
C GLU A 90 -3.72 18.08 -5.50
N PHE A 91 -3.66 17.85 -6.82
CA PHE A 91 -4.25 16.68 -7.47
C PHE A 91 -3.44 16.29 -8.70
N GLN A 92 -3.64 15.08 -9.21
CA GLN A 92 -2.96 14.59 -10.41
C GLN A 92 -3.75 14.96 -11.67
N ASN A 93 -3.07 15.35 -12.74
CA ASN A 93 -3.71 15.82 -13.98
C ASN A 93 -4.62 14.79 -14.66
N VAL A 94 -4.46 13.49 -14.36
CA VAL A 94 -5.37 12.41 -14.82
C VAL A 94 -6.82 12.66 -14.39
N GLU A 95 -7.03 13.40 -13.30
CA GLU A 95 -8.36 13.75 -12.78
C GLU A 95 -9.12 14.76 -13.67
N LEU A 96 -8.41 15.50 -14.53
CA LEU A 96 -9.01 16.54 -15.37
C LEU A 96 -9.99 15.99 -16.41
N TYR A 97 -9.78 14.77 -16.89
CA TYR A 97 -10.64 14.19 -17.93
C TYR A 97 -12.09 14.05 -17.47
N ASN A 98 -12.30 13.58 -16.24
CA ASN A 98 -13.64 13.47 -15.67
C ASN A 98 -14.28 14.85 -15.48
N LEU A 99 -13.52 15.85 -14.99
CA LEU A 99 -14.00 17.23 -14.86
C LEU A 99 -14.44 17.81 -16.22
N PHE A 100 -13.65 17.59 -17.28
CA PHE A 100 -14.00 18.07 -18.62
C PHE A 100 -15.23 17.35 -19.18
N ALA A 101 -15.37 16.05 -18.94
CA ALA A 101 -16.55 15.30 -19.33
C ALA A 101 -17.82 15.84 -18.65
N ASP A 102 -17.75 16.14 -17.35
CA ASP A 102 -18.86 16.72 -16.60
C ASP A 102 -19.22 18.13 -17.09
N LEU A 103 -18.21 19.00 -17.34
CA LEU A 103 -18.43 20.36 -17.87
C LEU A 103 -19.02 20.37 -19.28
N LEU A 104 -18.66 19.39 -20.12
CA LEU A 104 -19.19 19.24 -21.47
C LEU A 104 -20.51 18.45 -21.50
N ASN A 105 -20.96 17.93 -20.36
CA ASN A 105 -22.12 17.04 -20.24
C ASN A 105 -22.04 15.83 -21.18
N VAL A 106 -20.88 15.18 -21.22
CA VAL A 106 -20.65 13.94 -21.98
C VAL A 106 -20.27 12.79 -21.06
N THR A 107 -20.60 11.57 -21.46
CA THR A 107 -20.17 10.38 -20.74
C THR A 107 -18.65 10.21 -20.90
N ALA A 108 -17.92 10.26 -19.80
CA ALA A 108 -16.51 9.94 -19.76
C ALA A 108 -16.26 8.49 -20.23
N ALA A 109 -15.27 8.29 -21.12
CA ALA A 109 -14.75 6.96 -21.42
C ALA A 109 -13.98 6.40 -20.20
N PRO A 110 -13.74 5.08 -20.13
CA PRO A 110 -12.88 4.48 -19.10
C PRO A 110 -11.51 5.17 -19.04
N ASN A 111 -11.09 5.58 -17.85
CA ASN A 111 -9.86 6.33 -17.62
C ASN A 111 -9.36 6.11 -16.18
N ASN A 112 -8.14 6.58 -15.87
CA ASN A 112 -7.51 6.40 -14.57
C ASN A 112 -7.83 7.50 -13.54
N GLY A 113 -8.63 8.51 -13.90
CA GLY A 113 -9.11 9.52 -12.96
C GLY A 113 -10.27 9.01 -12.10
N THR A 114 -10.33 9.47 -10.87
CA THR A 114 -11.37 9.15 -9.89
C THR A 114 -12.56 10.08 -10.06
N LYS A 115 -13.69 9.55 -10.55
CA LYS A 115 -14.91 10.36 -10.73
C LYS A 115 -15.38 10.94 -9.39
N GLY A 116 -15.62 12.24 -9.35
CA GLY A 116 -15.96 12.95 -8.10
C GLY A 116 -14.81 13.71 -7.47
N HIS A 117 -13.55 13.37 -7.78
CA HIS A 117 -12.37 14.00 -7.15
C HIS A 117 -12.35 15.53 -7.29
N LEU A 118 -12.73 16.03 -8.47
CA LEU A 118 -12.74 17.47 -8.77
C LEU A 118 -14.12 18.12 -8.71
N TYR A 119 -15.12 17.47 -8.09
CA TYR A 119 -16.44 18.09 -7.92
C TYR A 119 -16.37 19.37 -7.09
N SER A 120 -15.42 19.47 -6.17
CA SER A 120 -15.17 20.68 -5.41
C SER A 120 -14.86 21.90 -6.30
N VAL A 121 -14.35 21.71 -7.53
CA VAL A 121 -14.10 22.80 -8.50
C VAL A 121 -15.40 23.41 -9.03
N LEU A 122 -16.49 22.63 -9.07
CA LEU A 122 -17.75 23.04 -9.66
C LEU A 122 -18.56 23.92 -8.70
N ARG A 123 -19.26 24.91 -9.27
CA ARG A 123 -20.22 25.75 -8.53
C ARG A 123 -21.42 24.93 -8.07
N ASN A 124 -21.90 24.04 -8.93
CA ASN A 124 -23.02 23.14 -8.68
C ASN A 124 -22.55 21.70 -8.93
N PRO A 125 -21.86 21.06 -7.97
CA PRO A 125 -21.39 19.69 -8.15
C PRO A 125 -22.57 18.71 -8.26
N PRO A 126 -22.41 17.57 -8.98
CA PRO A 126 -23.38 16.50 -8.95
C PRO A 126 -23.69 16.04 -7.53
N ALA A 127 -24.98 15.75 -7.26
CA ALA A 127 -25.45 15.41 -5.91
C ALA A 127 -24.93 14.06 -5.38
N THR A 128 -24.45 13.19 -6.28
CA THR A 128 -23.96 11.86 -5.93
C THR A 128 -22.56 11.64 -6.48
N ILE A 129 -21.69 11.12 -5.61
CA ILE A 129 -20.38 10.59 -5.99
C ILE A 129 -20.55 9.07 -6.10
N PRO A 130 -20.10 8.43 -7.20
CA PRO A 130 -20.22 6.99 -7.39
C PRO A 130 -19.23 6.25 -6.48
N GLU A 131 -19.58 6.13 -5.20
CA GLU A 131 -18.80 5.40 -4.20
C GLU A 131 -19.57 4.16 -3.73
N VAL A 132 -18.87 3.04 -3.67
CA VAL A 132 -19.38 1.84 -3.00
C VAL A 132 -19.47 2.14 -1.52
N SER A 133 -20.64 1.90 -0.93
CA SER A 133 -20.84 1.94 0.51
C SER A 133 -21.26 0.55 0.90
N SER A 134 -20.45 -0.13 1.69
CA SER A 134 -20.74 -1.49 2.12
C SER A 134 -20.68 -1.57 3.64
N VAL A 135 -21.75 -2.11 4.18
CA VAL A 135 -21.92 -2.49 5.60
C VAL A 135 -22.22 -3.99 5.60
N THR A 136 -21.45 -4.77 4.82
CA THR A 136 -21.63 -6.21 4.78
C THR A 136 -20.69 -6.83 5.80
N THR A 137 -21.25 -7.59 6.73
CA THR A 137 -20.48 -8.34 7.72
C THR A 137 -19.86 -9.57 7.05
N THR A 138 -18.54 -9.58 6.89
CA THR A 138 -17.80 -10.76 6.43
C THR A 138 -17.85 -11.86 7.50
N ALA A 139 -18.08 -13.11 7.10
CA ALA A 139 -18.19 -14.23 8.03
C ALA A 139 -16.82 -14.68 8.58
N GLN A 140 -16.82 -15.26 9.78
CA GLN A 140 -15.62 -15.84 10.38
C GLN A 140 -15.15 -17.08 9.60
N CYS A 141 -13.82 -17.23 9.43
CA CYS A 141 -13.23 -18.35 8.71
C CYS A 141 -13.47 -19.70 9.40
N ALA A 142 -13.48 -19.74 10.72
CA ALA A 142 -13.77 -20.92 11.52
C ALA A 142 -14.74 -20.55 12.66
N SER A 143 -15.82 -21.30 12.81
CA SER A 143 -16.82 -21.08 13.87
C SER A 143 -17.14 -22.40 14.57
N PRO A 144 -16.72 -22.60 15.84
CA PRO A 144 -15.97 -21.65 16.66
C PRO A 144 -14.54 -21.42 16.16
N LEU A 145 -13.98 -20.24 16.45
CA LEU A 145 -12.56 -19.98 16.18
C LEU A 145 -11.71 -20.80 17.16
N SER A 146 -10.80 -21.60 16.64
CA SER A 146 -9.87 -22.42 17.42
C SER A 146 -8.46 -22.18 16.89
N ILE A 147 -7.60 -21.59 17.73
CA ILE A 147 -6.20 -21.33 17.43
C ILE A 147 -5.34 -22.23 18.29
N ASN A 148 -4.58 -23.12 17.66
CA ASN A 148 -3.78 -24.14 18.32
C ASN A 148 -2.28 -23.86 18.16
N ASN A 149 -1.49 -24.28 19.13
CA ASN A 149 -0.03 -24.17 19.05
C ASN A 149 0.58 -25.34 18.27
N CYS A 150 1.68 -25.07 17.59
CA CYS A 150 2.50 -26.08 16.92
C CYS A 150 3.44 -26.83 17.86
N ASN A 151 3.67 -26.30 19.08
CA ASN A 151 4.51 -26.91 20.08
C ASN A 151 3.86 -26.78 21.46
N SER A 152 3.70 -27.91 22.15
CA SER A 152 3.09 -28.01 23.48
C SER A 152 3.74 -27.14 24.58
N SER A 153 4.97 -26.67 24.40
CA SER A 153 5.62 -25.72 25.32
C SER A 153 5.11 -24.29 25.20
N CYS A 154 4.33 -23.98 24.16
CA CYS A 154 3.79 -22.66 23.91
C CYS A 154 2.56 -22.38 24.77
N ALA A 155 2.46 -21.14 25.25
CA ALA A 155 1.28 -20.68 25.96
C ALA A 155 0.04 -20.72 25.06
N ASN A 156 -1.15 -20.77 25.67
CA ASN A 156 -2.39 -20.65 24.92
C ASN A 156 -2.64 -19.16 24.55
N MET A 157 -3.21 -18.90 23.37
CA MET A 157 -3.56 -17.56 22.90
C MET A 157 -5.06 -17.21 23.04
N ARG A 158 -5.85 -18.02 23.75
CA ARG A 158 -7.30 -17.81 23.95
C ARG A 158 -7.66 -16.39 24.37
N ASP A 159 -6.93 -15.80 25.32
CA ASP A 159 -7.20 -14.44 25.81
C ASP A 159 -7.03 -13.34 24.73
N LEU A 160 -6.47 -13.67 23.56
CA LEU A 160 -6.26 -12.73 22.46
C LEU A 160 -7.38 -12.76 21.41
N TYR A 161 -8.32 -13.71 21.51
CA TYR A 161 -9.48 -13.81 20.62
C TYR A 161 -10.78 -14.16 21.35
N GLU A 162 -10.73 -14.55 22.62
CA GLU A 162 -11.88 -14.74 23.51
C GLU A 162 -11.97 -13.58 24.52
N ASN A 163 -13.19 -13.17 24.89
CA ASN A 163 -13.46 -12.12 25.90
C ASN A 163 -12.99 -10.69 25.54
N CYS A 164 -12.97 -10.35 24.26
CA CYS A 164 -12.60 -9.03 23.78
C CYS A 164 -13.64 -7.95 24.19
N VAL A 165 -13.17 -6.82 24.71
CA VAL A 165 -14.00 -5.68 25.14
C VAL A 165 -14.16 -4.64 24.03
N LEU A 166 -13.25 -4.61 23.06
CA LEU A 166 -13.30 -3.75 21.88
C LEU A 166 -13.57 -4.61 20.65
N SER A 167 -14.66 -4.34 19.94
CA SER A 167 -14.88 -4.84 18.58
C SER A 167 -14.16 -3.93 17.59
N SER A 168 -13.47 -4.55 16.64
CA SER A 168 -12.64 -3.91 15.62
C SER A 168 -13.40 -2.85 14.80
N VAL A 169 -12.68 -1.80 14.36
CA VAL A 169 -13.14 -0.87 13.32
C VAL A 169 -12.67 -1.47 12.01
N THR A 170 -13.56 -1.91 11.14
CA THR A 170 -13.14 -2.30 9.78
C THR A 170 -13.01 -1.05 8.93
N ILE A 171 -11.78 -0.66 8.59
CA ILE A 171 -11.47 0.44 7.67
C ILE A 171 -11.43 -0.01 6.19
N PRO A 172 -10.93 -1.22 5.84
CA PRO A 172 -10.92 -1.74 4.48
C PRO A 172 -12.13 -2.66 4.20
N PHE A 173 -12.53 -2.72 2.94
CA PHE A 173 -13.60 -3.56 2.43
C PHE A 173 -13.18 -4.23 1.11
N PHE A 174 -13.51 -5.51 0.93
CA PHE A 174 -13.21 -6.25 -0.29
C PHE A 174 -14.31 -6.08 -1.32
N ILE A 175 -13.97 -5.62 -2.53
CA ILE A 175 -14.94 -5.47 -3.63
C ILE A 175 -15.30 -6.85 -4.22
N ILE A 176 -14.39 -7.82 -4.13
CA ILE A 176 -14.53 -9.20 -4.63
C ILE A 176 -14.55 -10.12 -3.40
N ASP A 177 -15.67 -10.83 -3.18
CA ASP A 177 -15.98 -11.58 -1.93
C ASP A 177 -15.99 -13.11 -2.14
N ASP A 178 -15.50 -13.61 -3.27
CA ASP A 178 -15.51 -15.05 -3.55
C ASP A 178 -14.52 -15.79 -2.63
N GLY A 179 -15.06 -16.39 -1.56
CA GLY A 179 -14.28 -17.18 -0.59
C GLY A 179 -13.61 -16.36 0.51
N GLU A 180 -13.87 -15.06 0.59
CA GLU A 180 -13.35 -14.21 1.67
C GLU A 180 -14.01 -14.54 3.02
N CYS A 181 -13.21 -14.50 4.06
CA CYS A 181 -13.63 -14.64 5.45
C CYS A 181 -12.67 -13.84 6.34
N ILE A 182 -13.08 -13.61 7.58
CA ILE A 182 -12.23 -12.94 8.57
C ILE A 182 -11.81 -13.91 9.67
N ILE A 183 -10.63 -13.66 10.24
CA ILE A 183 -10.22 -14.19 11.53
C ILE A 183 -10.14 -13.00 12.47
N GLU A 184 -11.24 -12.75 13.17
CA GLU A 184 -11.33 -11.67 14.16
C GLU A 184 -10.56 -12.04 15.44
N LEU A 185 -9.68 -11.13 15.87
CA LEU A 185 -8.92 -11.15 17.12
C LEU A 185 -9.29 -9.87 17.92
N CYS A 186 -8.86 -9.76 19.18
CA CYS A 186 -9.34 -8.65 20.03
C CYS A 186 -8.99 -7.23 19.54
N ASP A 187 -7.85 -7.06 18.88
CA ASP A 187 -7.37 -5.76 18.35
C ASP A 187 -6.72 -5.91 16.96
N ALA A 188 -7.15 -6.93 16.23
CA ALA A 188 -6.69 -7.26 14.90
C ALA A 188 -7.69 -8.10 14.11
N ILE A 189 -7.59 -8.04 12.78
CA ILE A 189 -8.34 -8.89 11.86
C ILE A 189 -7.38 -9.43 10.81
N ILE A 190 -7.47 -10.72 10.50
CA ILE A 190 -6.89 -11.29 9.29
C ILE A 190 -8.01 -11.47 8.28
N HIS A 191 -7.96 -10.79 7.14
CA HIS A 191 -8.82 -11.09 6.02
C HIS A 191 -8.18 -12.18 5.18
N TYR A 192 -8.93 -13.23 4.95
CA TYR A 192 -8.41 -14.49 4.45
C TYR A 192 -9.32 -15.04 3.36
N ASN A 193 -8.72 -15.44 2.24
CA ASN A 193 -9.44 -16.10 1.17
C ASN A 193 -9.30 -17.63 1.33
N LYS A 194 -10.41 -18.33 1.55
CA LYS A 194 -10.43 -19.80 1.72
C LYS A 194 -10.16 -20.57 0.44
N ILE A 195 -10.49 -20.00 -0.71
CA ILE A 195 -10.29 -20.64 -2.01
C ILE A 195 -8.80 -20.59 -2.37
N LEU A 196 -8.20 -19.40 -2.25
CA LEU A 196 -6.76 -19.19 -2.44
C LEU A 196 -5.90 -19.68 -1.26
N ASP A 197 -6.56 -20.03 -0.15
CA ASP A 197 -6.00 -20.51 1.11
C ASP A 197 -4.84 -19.63 1.61
N ARG A 198 -5.08 -18.31 1.67
CA ARG A 198 -4.08 -17.30 2.09
C ARG A 198 -4.68 -16.00 2.59
N ALA A 199 -3.96 -15.29 3.46
CA ALA A 199 -4.31 -13.94 3.89
C ALA A 199 -4.21 -12.95 2.72
N GLN A 200 -5.24 -12.10 2.60
CA GLN A 200 -5.28 -10.98 1.66
C GLN A 200 -4.79 -9.69 2.32
N LEU A 201 -5.18 -9.44 3.57
CA LEU A 201 -4.64 -8.35 4.38
C LEU A 201 -4.79 -8.64 5.87
N VAL A 202 -3.98 -7.96 6.66
CA VAL A 202 -4.13 -7.87 8.11
C VAL A 202 -4.40 -6.42 8.50
N GLU A 203 -5.37 -6.23 9.38
CA GLU A 203 -5.69 -4.97 10.06
C GLU A 203 -5.28 -5.11 11.53
N THR A 204 -4.53 -4.16 12.08
CA THR A 204 -4.14 -4.22 13.50
C THR A 204 -3.90 -2.86 14.12
N MET A 205 -4.30 -2.73 15.40
CA MET A 205 -3.90 -1.61 16.24
C MET A 205 -2.56 -1.92 16.92
N ILE A 206 -1.59 -1.03 16.74
CA ILE A 206 -0.27 -1.11 17.37
C ILE A 206 -0.20 -0.09 18.48
N THR A 207 0.05 -0.57 19.69
CA THR A 207 0.45 0.23 20.86
C THR A 207 1.92 -0.03 21.17
N ARG A 208 2.54 0.87 21.95
CA ARG A 208 3.93 0.69 22.43
C ARG A 208 4.15 -0.61 23.18
N GLU A 209 3.18 -1.05 23.95
CA GLU A 209 3.25 -2.29 24.75
C GLU A 209 3.13 -3.54 23.87
N SER A 210 2.34 -3.43 22.80
CA SER A 210 2.11 -4.54 21.88
C SER A 210 3.17 -4.68 20.79
N TRP A 211 4.17 -3.79 20.72
CA TRP A 211 5.22 -3.85 19.72
C TRP A 211 6.49 -4.47 20.31
N THR A 212 7.03 -5.53 19.70
CA THR A 212 8.25 -6.17 20.15
C THR A 212 9.46 -5.82 19.28
N THR A 213 10.65 -5.78 19.87
CA THR A 213 11.91 -5.60 19.11
C THR A 213 12.43 -6.91 18.53
N ALA A 214 11.97 -8.06 19.02
CA ALA A 214 12.30 -9.38 18.50
C ALA A 214 11.03 -10.23 18.36
N ALA A 215 10.80 -10.77 17.17
CA ALA A 215 9.75 -11.77 16.95
C ALA A 215 10.15 -13.07 17.65
N ARG A 216 9.40 -13.51 18.67
CA ARG A 216 9.58 -14.84 19.26
C ARG A 216 9.03 -15.89 18.30
N ARG A 217 9.89 -16.43 17.42
CA ARG A 217 9.50 -17.47 16.45
C ARG A 217 9.44 -18.88 17.04
N ASP A 218 9.72 -19.03 18.34
CA ASP A 218 9.74 -20.33 19.03
C ASP A 218 8.34 -20.96 19.14
N CYS A 219 7.29 -20.16 19.01
CA CYS A 219 5.90 -20.57 19.11
C CYS A 219 5.13 -20.12 17.88
N VAL A 220 4.79 -21.05 16.99
CA VAL A 220 3.90 -20.83 15.85
C VAL A 220 2.50 -21.34 16.20
N TYR A 221 1.48 -20.62 15.73
CA TYR A 221 0.08 -20.96 15.97
C TYR A 221 -0.68 -21.05 14.65
N TYR A 222 -1.59 -22.01 14.56
CA TYR A 222 -2.41 -22.25 13.38
C TYR A 222 -3.90 -22.13 13.70
N VAL A 223 -4.69 -21.81 12.68
CA VAL A 223 -6.15 -21.71 12.78
C VAL A 223 -6.75 -23.02 12.31
N GLU A 224 -7.41 -23.72 13.22
CA GLU A 224 -8.03 -25.00 12.91
C GLU A 224 -9.06 -24.86 11.78
N GLY A 225 -8.97 -25.71 10.76
CA GLY A 225 -9.84 -25.69 9.60
C GLY A 225 -9.32 -24.92 8.38
N LEU A 226 -8.16 -24.25 8.47
CA LEU A 226 -7.49 -23.62 7.32
C LEU A 226 -6.22 -24.39 6.94
N GLN A 227 -6.15 -24.89 5.70
CA GLN A 227 -5.14 -25.89 5.30
C GLN A 227 -3.72 -25.30 5.30
N SER A 228 -3.51 -24.11 4.73
CA SER A 228 -2.19 -23.47 4.70
C SER A 228 -1.77 -22.93 6.07
N SER A 229 -2.73 -22.61 6.94
CA SER A 229 -2.40 -22.21 8.31
C SER A 229 -1.83 -23.38 9.13
N ASN A 230 -2.21 -24.64 8.83
CA ASN A 230 -1.74 -25.81 9.57
C ASN A 230 -0.25 -26.12 9.35
N GLN A 231 0.48 -25.30 8.57
CA GLN A 231 1.92 -25.42 8.39
C GLN A 231 2.67 -24.89 9.62
N CYS A 232 2.95 -25.81 10.54
CA CYS A 232 3.77 -25.56 11.72
C CYS A 232 5.27 -25.37 11.45
N ALA A 233 5.70 -25.60 10.20
CA ALA A 233 7.08 -25.38 9.78
C ALA A 233 7.19 -24.02 9.10
N LEU A 234 8.07 -23.16 9.63
CA LEU A 234 8.49 -21.96 8.91
C LEU A 234 9.29 -22.39 7.68
N ALA A 235 8.93 -21.89 6.50
CA ALA A 235 9.73 -22.10 5.31
C ALA A 235 11.06 -21.38 5.52
N GLN A 236 12.14 -22.12 5.76
CA GLN A 236 13.47 -21.55 5.86
C GLN A 236 14.44 -22.46 5.09
N ASN A 237 14.84 -21.98 3.93
CA ASN A 237 16.01 -22.49 3.21
C ASN A 237 16.95 -21.31 2.93
N ASP A 238 18.09 -21.55 2.30
CA ASP A 238 19.10 -20.50 2.07
C ASP A 238 18.56 -19.29 1.28
N ASN A 239 17.51 -19.48 0.49
CA ASN A 239 17.00 -18.47 -0.45
C ASN A 239 15.66 -17.84 -0.04
N THR A 240 14.79 -18.57 0.68
CA THR A 240 13.44 -18.11 1.04
C THR A 240 13.20 -18.22 2.53
N THR A 241 12.47 -17.25 3.06
CA THR A 241 12.03 -17.21 4.45
C THR A 241 10.57 -16.75 4.56
N THR A 242 10.01 -16.88 5.75
CA THR A 242 8.66 -16.41 6.06
C THR A 242 8.72 -15.11 6.87
N ILE A 243 7.87 -14.15 6.49
CA ILE A 243 7.55 -12.96 7.27
C ILE A 243 6.09 -13.03 7.74
N SER A 244 5.75 -12.28 8.78
CA SER A 244 4.36 -12.10 9.21
C SER A 244 3.83 -10.74 8.75
N LEU A 245 2.60 -10.71 8.25
CA LEU A 245 1.89 -9.46 7.94
C LEU A 245 1.66 -8.61 9.20
N PHE A 246 1.57 -9.21 10.38
CA PHE A 246 1.56 -8.49 11.66
C PHE A 246 2.89 -7.79 12.01
N ILE A 247 3.93 -7.99 11.20
CA ILE A 247 5.27 -7.44 11.41
C ILE A 247 5.81 -7.84 12.79
N ASN A 248 5.88 -6.89 13.72
CA ASN A 248 6.40 -7.06 15.09
C ASN A 248 5.32 -6.87 16.16
N LYS A 249 4.04 -6.90 15.78
CA LYS A 249 2.93 -6.94 16.73
C LYS A 249 3.01 -8.23 17.55
N ALA A 250 3.22 -8.07 18.85
CA ALA A 250 3.35 -9.14 19.83
C ALA A 250 2.18 -10.11 19.73
N ASN A 251 2.47 -11.39 19.96
CA ASN A 251 1.54 -12.51 19.99
C ASN A 251 0.83 -12.83 18.65
N TYR A 252 0.64 -11.87 17.75
CA TYR A 252 0.02 -12.10 16.44
C TYR A 252 1.03 -12.38 15.33
N ASN A 253 2.27 -11.89 15.46
CA ASN A 253 3.32 -12.13 14.49
C ASN A 253 3.77 -13.60 14.36
N THR A 254 3.16 -14.50 15.13
CA THR A 254 3.38 -15.95 15.12
C THR A 254 2.18 -16.75 14.60
N ILE A 255 1.08 -16.08 14.22
CA ILE A 255 -0.10 -16.72 13.61
C ILE A 255 0.22 -17.03 12.14
N SER A 256 0.23 -18.31 11.80
CA SER A 256 0.62 -18.82 10.47
C SER A 256 -0.34 -18.41 9.36
N ALA A 257 -1.62 -18.15 9.68
CA ALA A 257 -2.58 -17.63 8.70
C ALA A 257 -2.16 -16.28 8.11
N ALA A 258 -1.30 -15.52 8.79
CA ALA A 258 -0.76 -14.23 8.35
C ALA A 258 0.69 -14.33 7.83
N PHE A 259 1.19 -15.54 7.55
CA PHE A 259 2.53 -15.74 7.03
C PHE A 259 2.59 -15.59 5.52
N VAL A 260 3.67 -14.98 5.05
CA VAL A 260 3.97 -14.81 3.63
C VAL A 260 5.41 -15.23 3.37
N ASN A 261 5.60 -16.08 2.36
CA ASN A 261 6.92 -16.51 1.92
C ASN A 261 7.52 -15.45 0.99
N VAL A 262 8.75 -15.07 1.29
CA VAL A 262 9.53 -14.05 0.58
C VAL A 262 10.97 -14.52 0.45
N SER A 263 11.80 -13.80 -0.32
CA SER A 263 13.22 -14.11 -0.33
C SER A 263 13.89 -13.74 0.99
N SER A 264 14.89 -14.52 1.40
CA SER A 264 15.66 -14.27 2.63
C SER A 264 16.36 -12.92 2.61
N ARG A 265 16.74 -12.44 1.41
CA ARG A 265 17.37 -11.12 1.24
C ARG A 265 16.37 -9.98 1.40
N PHE A 266 15.16 -10.10 0.85
CA PHE A 266 14.10 -9.13 1.09
C PHE A 266 13.77 -9.01 2.58
N ALA A 267 13.61 -10.16 3.26
CA ALA A 267 13.28 -10.21 4.68
C ALA A 267 14.35 -9.57 5.58
N ASN A 268 15.62 -9.86 5.32
CA ASN A 268 16.75 -9.35 6.12
C ASN A 268 17.22 -7.95 5.69
N GLY A 269 16.80 -7.46 4.53
CA GLY A 269 17.08 -6.13 4.00
C GLY A 269 15.88 -5.21 4.11
N THR A 270 15.20 -4.97 2.99
CA THR A 270 14.08 -4.03 2.85
C THR A 270 13.02 -4.17 3.95
N TRP A 271 12.60 -5.40 4.24
CA TRP A 271 11.57 -5.64 5.26
C TRP A 271 12.04 -5.26 6.65
N LEU A 272 13.26 -5.65 7.04
CA LEU A 272 13.86 -5.27 8.32
C LEU A 272 14.01 -3.74 8.46
N TYR A 273 14.36 -3.04 7.38
CA TYR A 273 14.39 -1.57 7.37
C TYR A 273 13.02 -0.96 7.63
N LEU A 274 11.96 -1.47 6.98
CA LEU A 274 10.60 -1.04 7.24
C LEU A 274 10.22 -1.30 8.71
N VAL A 275 10.49 -2.50 9.24
CA VAL A 275 10.20 -2.85 10.64
C VAL A 275 10.85 -1.84 11.60
N ASN A 276 12.12 -1.51 11.38
CA ASN A 276 12.84 -0.53 12.19
C ASN A 276 12.29 0.89 12.03
N LYS A 277 11.79 1.26 10.85
CA LYS A 277 11.13 2.56 10.63
C LYS A 277 9.79 2.63 11.37
N ILE A 278 8.99 1.57 11.33
CA ILE A 278 7.73 1.48 12.07
C ILE A 278 7.97 1.49 13.58
N ASP A 279 9.02 0.83 14.08
CA ASP A 279 9.42 0.90 15.49
C ASP A 279 9.68 2.36 15.94
N LYS A 280 10.35 3.17 15.11
CA LYS A 280 10.53 4.61 15.36
C LYS A 280 9.18 5.34 15.39
N TYR A 281 8.27 5.03 14.46
CA TYR A 281 6.93 5.63 14.43
C TYR A 281 6.12 5.30 15.69
N VAL A 282 6.13 4.04 16.14
CA VAL A 282 5.42 3.61 17.37
C VAL A 282 5.99 4.34 18.60
N LYS A 283 7.33 4.45 18.68
CA LYS A 283 7.99 5.19 19.76
C LYS A 283 7.62 6.67 19.74
N GLN A 284 7.57 7.29 18.57
CA GLN A 284 7.29 8.72 18.44
C GLN A 284 5.81 9.06 18.65
N TYR A 285 4.90 8.33 18.02
CA TYR A 285 3.48 8.68 17.91
C TYR A 285 2.56 7.88 18.84
N GLY A 286 3.04 6.78 19.44
CA GLY A 286 2.25 5.96 20.35
C GLY A 286 1.37 4.97 19.62
N ASN A 287 0.08 5.27 19.49
CA ASN A 287 -0.91 4.35 18.92
C ASN A 287 -1.02 4.54 17.40
N LEU A 288 -0.84 3.46 16.65
CA LEU A 288 -0.92 3.44 15.18
C LEU A 288 -1.93 2.38 14.73
N MET A 289 -2.60 2.63 13.61
CA MET A 289 -3.33 1.60 12.87
C MET A 289 -2.45 1.13 11.73
N MET A 290 -2.38 -0.17 11.50
CA MET A 290 -1.58 -0.73 10.43
C MET A 290 -2.40 -1.69 9.59
N PHE A 291 -2.17 -1.60 8.28
CA PHE A 291 -2.64 -2.55 7.28
C PHE A 291 -1.45 -3.12 6.54
N SER A 292 -1.48 -4.41 6.26
CA SER A 292 -0.43 -5.04 5.47
C SER A 292 -0.97 -6.24 4.71
N GLY A 293 -0.41 -6.51 3.53
CA GLY A 293 -0.86 -7.64 2.74
C GLY A 293 0.04 -7.92 1.53
N PRO A 294 -0.05 -9.13 0.96
CA PRO A 294 0.62 -9.47 -0.29
C PRO A 294 -0.05 -8.79 -1.50
N ILE A 295 0.76 -8.52 -2.52
CA ILE A 295 0.30 -8.06 -3.84
C ILE A 295 0.76 -9.05 -4.91
N TYR A 296 -0.15 -9.38 -5.81
CA TYR A 296 0.10 -10.24 -6.96
C TYR A 296 -0.14 -9.43 -8.24
N ASP A 297 0.96 -9.04 -8.87
CA ASP A 297 1.02 -8.27 -10.12
C ASP A 297 2.19 -8.82 -10.94
N SER A 298 2.00 -10.02 -11.47
CA SER A 298 3.05 -10.81 -12.12
C SER A 298 3.35 -10.29 -13.53
N ASP A 299 2.31 -9.78 -14.21
CA ASP A 299 2.45 -9.15 -15.52
C ASP A 299 2.99 -7.72 -15.44
N GLY A 300 2.85 -7.06 -14.29
CA GLY A 300 3.37 -5.72 -14.03
C GLY A 300 2.48 -4.64 -14.64
N ASP A 301 1.17 -4.89 -14.77
CA ASP A 301 0.23 -3.93 -15.37
C ASP A 301 -0.32 -2.90 -14.36
N GLY A 302 -0.02 -3.07 -13.07
CA GLY A 302 -0.49 -2.17 -12.01
C GLY A 302 -1.87 -2.53 -11.45
N HIS A 303 -2.41 -3.70 -11.79
CA HIS A 303 -3.66 -4.23 -11.28
C HIS A 303 -3.46 -5.59 -10.61
N ARG A 304 -4.44 -5.98 -9.80
CA ARG A 304 -4.49 -7.30 -9.19
C ARG A 304 -4.58 -8.39 -10.27
N ASP A 305 -3.69 -9.37 -10.20
CA ASP A 305 -3.77 -10.60 -10.98
C ASP A 305 -5.13 -11.32 -10.76
N SER A 306 -5.56 -12.11 -11.75
CA SER A 306 -6.75 -12.99 -11.60
C SER A 306 -6.50 -14.09 -10.56
N ASP A 307 -7.55 -14.59 -9.90
CA ASP A 307 -7.42 -15.65 -8.87
C ASP A 307 -6.66 -16.88 -9.38
N ARG A 308 -6.94 -17.30 -10.63
CA ARG A 308 -6.23 -18.40 -11.30
C ARG A 308 -4.72 -18.15 -11.42
N THR A 309 -4.33 -16.90 -11.69
CA THR A 309 -2.91 -16.52 -11.74
C THR A 309 -2.31 -16.55 -10.32
N ILE A 310 -3.03 -15.99 -9.34
CA ILE A 310 -2.62 -15.90 -7.93
C ILE A 310 -2.39 -17.28 -7.30
N GLU A 311 -3.24 -18.27 -7.61
CA GLU A 311 -3.11 -19.65 -7.10
C GLU A 311 -1.72 -20.24 -7.36
N SER A 312 -1.15 -19.91 -8.52
CA SER A 312 0.14 -20.45 -8.99
C SER A 312 1.33 -19.51 -8.86
N SER A 313 1.10 -18.26 -8.40
CA SER A 313 2.14 -17.23 -8.30
C SER A 313 2.58 -16.98 -6.86
N VAL A 314 3.79 -16.43 -6.74
CA VAL A 314 4.30 -15.85 -5.50
C VAL A 314 3.98 -14.36 -5.47
N PRO A 315 3.83 -13.74 -4.28
CA PRO A 315 3.61 -12.30 -4.21
C PRO A 315 4.76 -11.55 -4.86
N SER A 316 4.40 -10.54 -5.63
CA SER A 316 5.33 -9.63 -6.30
C SER A 316 5.79 -8.49 -5.39
N HIS A 317 4.90 -8.04 -4.50
CA HIS A 317 5.14 -6.95 -3.55
C HIS A 317 4.46 -7.25 -2.22
N ILE A 318 4.82 -6.48 -1.19
CA ILE A 318 4.07 -6.38 0.08
C ILE A 318 3.66 -4.92 0.23
N PHE A 319 2.38 -4.66 0.50
CA PHE A 319 1.96 -3.32 0.92
C PHE A 319 1.95 -3.20 2.44
N VAL A 320 2.25 -2.00 2.93
CA VAL A 320 2.04 -1.62 4.32
C VAL A 320 1.50 -0.20 4.38
N VAL A 321 0.38 0.00 5.07
CA VAL A 321 -0.19 1.32 5.37
C VAL A 321 -0.12 1.52 6.87
N VAL A 322 0.47 2.63 7.30
CA VAL A 322 0.51 3.03 8.71
C VAL A 322 -0.24 4.34 8.85
N LEU A 323 -1.22 4.38 9.75
CA LEU A 323 -2.10 5.53 9.98
C LEU A 323 -2.03 5.97 11.44
N ARG A 324 -2.20 7.27 11.65
CA ARG A 324 -2.40 7.87 12.97
C ARG A 324 -3.39 9.01 12.90
N CYS A 325 -3.95 9.36 14.05
CA CYS A 325 -4.72 10.58 14.19
C CYS A 325 -3.80 11.80 14.18
N ALA A 326 -4.20 12.85 13.47
CA ALA A 326 -3.46 14.11 13.47
C ALA A 326 -3.43 14.75 14.88
N SER A 327 -4.50 14.53 15.67
CA SER A 327 -4.65 15.00 17.06
C SER A 327 -3.88 14.16 18.11
N ASN A 328 -3.19 13.08 17.70
CA ASN A 328 -2.64 12.04 18.59
C ASN A 328 -3.68 11.35 19.49
N GLU A 329 -4.97 11.50 19.21
CA GLU A 329 -6.03 10.72 19.85
C GLU A 329 -5.99 9.26 19.40
N MET A 330 -6.65 8.38 20.17
CA MET A 330 -6.73 6.97 19.82
C MET A 330 -7.58 6.79 18.56
N ILE A 331 -7.07 6.03 17.60
CA ILE A 331 -7.83 5.65 16.41
C ILE A 331 -8.96 4.74 16.88
N SER A 332 -10.16 5.28 16.97
CA SER A 332 -11.38 4.51 17.15
C SER A 332 -12.43 5.08 16.20
N PRO A 333 -13.48 4.31 15.84
CA PRO A 333 -14.46 4.74 14.84
C PRO A 333 -15.15 6.05 15.24
N ASN A 334 -15.22 6.33 16.55
CA ASN A 334 -15.92 7.48 17.10
C ASN A 334 -15.00 8.65 17.49
N LEU A 335 -13.66 8.49 17.38
CA LEU A 335 -12.71 9.47 17.94
C LEU A 335 -11.75 10.08 16.91
N CYS A 336 -11.65 9.55 15.68
CA CYS A 336 -10.60 10.01 14.75
C CYS A 336 -11.05 10.14 13.30
N HIS A 337 -11.47 11.35 12.94
CA HIS A 337 -11.82 11.73 11.56
C HIS A 337 -10.59 12.19 10.76
N ASN A 338 -9.76 13.05 11.37
CA ASN A 338 -8.58 13.64 10.72
C ASN A 338 -7.36 12.72 10.84
N ILE A 339 -7.18 11.87 9.84
CA ILE A 339 -6.09 10.90 9.78
C ILE A 339 -4.91 11.42 8.95
N THR A 340 -3.72 10.98 9.32
CA THR A 340 -2.54 11.05 8.47
C THR A 340 -1.99 9.64 8.31
N PHE A 341 -1.46 9.33 7.14
CA PHE A 341 -0.93 8.00 6.84
C PHE A 341 0.33 8.08 5.97
N VAL A 342 1.08 6.98 5.98
CA VAL A 342 2.11 6.67 5.01
C VAL A 342 1.86 5.24 4.50
N SER A 343 1.93 5.07 3.19
CA SER A 343 1.69 3.80 2.51
C SER A 343 2.88 3.42 1.64
N PHE A 344 3.27 2.15 1.70
CA PHE A 344 4.37 1.54 0.98
C PHE A 344 3.86 0.40 0.11
N VAL A 345 4.44 0.23 -1.07
CA VAL A 345 4.32 -0.97 -1.91
C VAL A 345 5.73 -1.43 -2.24
N LEU A 346 6.21 -2.42 -1.49
CA LEU A 346 7.61 -2.84 -1.51
C LEU A 346 7.78 -4.05 -2.43
N PRO A 347 8.58 -3.96 -3.50
CA PRO A 347 8.83 -5.10 -4.38
C PRO A 347 9.63 -6.18 -3.64
N ILE A 348 9.23 -7.44 -3.78
CA ILE A 348 9.95 -8.59 -3.21
C ILE A 348 11.11 -8.92 -4.14
N VAL A 349 12.25 -8.28 -3.88
CA VAL A 349 13.49 -8.46 -4.65
C VAL A 349 14.67 -8.73 -3.72
N ASP A 350 15.68 -9.40 -4.26
CA ASP A 350 16.87 -9.82 -3.51
C ASP A 350 17.85 -8.70 -3.22
N GLU A 351 17.78 -7.60 -3.96
CA GLU A 351 18.68 -6.48 -3.81
C GLU A 351 18.06 -5.22 -4.41
N ASP A 352 18.36 -4.08 -3.78
CA ASP A 352 18.16 -2.80 -4.43
C ASP A 352 19.26 -2.60 -5.47
N PHE A 353 18.85 -2.47 -6.73
CA PHE A 353 19.75 -2.23 -7.84
C PHE A 353 20.52 -0.90 -7.72
N ASN A 354 19.93 0.08 -7.04
CA ASN A 354 20.49 1.43 -6.91
C ASN A 354 21.34 1.61 -5.64
N CYS A 355 21.35 0.64 -4.71
CA CYS A 355 21.97 0.78 -3.39
C CYS A 355 21.59 2.09 -2.67
N LEU A 356 20.32 2.48 -2.74
CA LEU A 356 19.79 3.63 -2.04
C LEU A 356 19.92 3.45 -0.53
N GLU A 357 20.05 4.57 0.18
CA GLU A 357 19.90 4.55 1.63
C GLU A 357 18.50 4.03 1.99
N PRO A 358 18.35 3.27 3.09
CA PRO A 358 17.08 2.61 3.42
C PRO A 358 15.86 3.53 3.43
N ASP A 359 15.98 4.72 4.00
CA ASP A 359 14.88 5.71 4.04
C ASP A 359 14.56 6.25 2.63
N GLU A 360 15.56 6.40 1.76
CA GLU A 360 15.35 6.80 0.37
C GLU A 360 14.65 5.70 -0.43
N TYR A 361 15.08 4.44 -0.25
CA TYR A 361 14.43 3.29 -0.89
C TYR A 361 12.95 3.16 -0.48
N LEU A 362 12.65 3.28 0.81
CA LEU A 362 11.28 3.28 1.32
C LEU A 362 10.48 4.45 0.75
N TYR A 363 11.06 5.64 0.69
CA TYR A 363 10.41 6.82 0.11
C TYR A 363 10.11 6.66 -1.38
N GLN A 364 11.01 6.04 -2.16
CA GLN A 364 10.77 5.78 -3.57
C GLN A 364 9.58 4.84 -3.78
N ASN A 365 9.42 3.87 -2.89
CA ASN A 365 8.38 2.85 -2.92
C ASN A 365 7.12 3.22 -2.10
N THR A 366 6.93 4.49 -1.73
CA THR A 366 5.62 4.95 -1.25
C THR A 366 4.61 4.94 -2.39
N ALA A 367 3.34 4.66 -2.10
CA ALA A 367 2.27 4.63 -3.10
C ALA A 367 1.01 5.34 -2.57
N ARG A 368 0.08 5.71 -3.46
CA ARG A 368 -1.25 6.15 -3.04
C ARG A 368 -2.01 4.95 -2.47
N ILE A 369 -3.00 5.19 -1.62
CA ILE A 369 -3.91 4.11 -1.21
C ILE A 369 -4.63 3.56 -2.43
N LEU A 370 -5.04 4.41 -3.38
CA LEU A 370 -5.64 3.99 -4.64
C LEU A 370 -4.75 3.02 -5.44
N ASP A 371 -3.42 3.16 -5.39
CA ASP A 371 -2.52 2.22 -6.05
C ASP A 371 -2.58 0.83 -5.39
N ILE A 372 -2.71 0.79 -4.06
CA ILE A 372 -2.92 -0.46 -3.30
C ILE A 372 -4.30 -1.05 -3.67
N GLU A 373 -5.34 -0.23 -3.76
CA GLU A 373 -6.69 -0.68 -4.16
C GLU A 373 -6.68 -1.38 -5.52
N LEU A 374 -6.04 -0.77 -6.52
CA LEU A 374 -5.92 -1.33 -7.86
C LEU A 374 -5.16 -2.67 -7.86
N LEU A 375 -4.12 -2.78 -7.04
CA LEU A 375 -3.25 -3.97 -6.94
C LEU A 375 -3.83 -5.11 -6.11
N THR A 376 -4.89 -4.87 -5.34
CA THR A 376 -5.41 -5.83 -4.35
C THR A 376 -6.90 -6.11 -4.48
N GLY A 377 -7.67 -5.24 -5.14
CA GLY A 377 -9.14 -5.31 -5.16
C GLY A 377 -9.80 -4.91 -3.84
N ILE A 378 -9.03 -4.34 -2.90
CA ILE A 378 -9.52 -3.79 -1.63
C ILE A 378 -9.93 -2.34 -1.84
N GLN A 379 -10.91 -1.86 -1.08
CA GLN A 379 -11.25 -0.46 -0.97
C GLN A 379 -11.12 0.03 0.48
N PHE A 380 -10.45 1.16 0.69
CA PHE A 380 -10.24 1.78 2.00
C PHE A 380 -11.23 2.93 2.26
N PHE A 381 -11.40 3.25 3.54
CA PHE A 381 -12.23 4.38 4.00
C PHE A 381 -13.68 4.30 3.52
N THR A 382 -14.27 3.10 3.55
CA THR A 382 -15.64 2.84 3.08
C THR A 382 -16.71 3.18 4.12
N ASN A 383 -16.34 3.34 5.39
CA ASN A 383 -17.28 3.68 6.46
C ASN A 383 -17.76 5.14 6.34
N ARG A 384 -18.99 5.31 5.81
CA ARG A 384 -19.63 6.62 5.58
C ARG A 384 -20.10 7.34 6.82
N SER A 385 -20.11 6.66 7.98
CA SER A 385 -20.33 7.32 9.28
C SER A 385 -19.09 8.10 9.74
N ILE A 386 -17.92 7.78 9.18
CA ILE A 386 -16.66 8.46 9.47
C ILE A 386 -16.31 9.41 8.32
N TRP A 387 -16.09 8.89 7.11
CA TRP A 387 -15.65 9.69 5.97
C TRP A 387 -16.73 9.87 4.92
N THR A 388 -16.98 11.11 4.53
CA THR A 388 -17.81 11.42 3.36
C THR A 388 -17.16 10.84 2.09
N PRO A 389 -17.92 10.59 1.02
CA PRO A 389 -17.36 10.14 -0.27
C PRO A 389 -16.22 11.02 -0.80
N GLU A 390 -16.35 12.35 -0.66
CA GLU A 390 -15.31 13.31 -1.08
C GLU A 390 -14.03 13.15 -0.26
N GLU A 391 -14.14 13.07 1.07
CA GLU A 391 -13.00 12.83 1.96
C GLU A 391 -12.32 11.49 1.67
N ALA A 392 -13.09 10.43 1.47
CA ALA A 392 -12.56 9.11 1.13
C ALA A 392 -11.80 9.12 -0.20
N ILE A 393 -12.32 9.80 -1.24
CA ILE A 393 -11.60 9.96 -2.51
C ILE A 393 -10.28 10.70 -2.29
N LEU A 394 -10.30 11.85 -1.60
CA LEU A 394 -9.11 12.66 -1.35
C LEU A 394 -8.05 11.92 -0.55
N LEU A 395 -8.47 11.14 0.46
CA LEU A 395 -7.57 10.28 1.21
C LEU A 395 -6.94 9.22 0.31
N ARG A 396 -7.69 8.63 -0.62
CA ARG A 396 -7.18 7.54 -1.45
C ARG A 396 -6.25 7.97 -2.57
N THR A 397 -6.51 9.13 -3.16
CA THR A 397 -5.72 9.67 -4.28
C THR A 397 -4.50 10.47 -3.83
N ARG A 398 -4.39 10.78 -2.52
CA ARG A 398 -3.27 11.55 -1.97
C ARG A 398 -1.93 10.87 -2.24
N LEU A 399 -1.00 11.64 -2.81
CA LEU A 399 0.38 11.23 -3.02
C LEU A 399 1.25 11.58 -1.82
N THR A 400 2.06 10.62 -1.35
CA THR A 400 2.98 10.84 -0.23
C THR A 400 4.13 11.76 -0.65
N GLN A 401 4.21 12.93 -0.01
CA GLN A 401 5.27 13.94 -0.26
C GLN A 401 6.44 13.81 0.73
N THR A 402 6.20 13.25 1.91
CA THR A 402 7.21 13.05 2.96
C THR A 402 6.87 11.82 3.78
N MET A 403 7.90 11.15 4.32
CA MET A 403 7.73 10.15 5.39
C MET A 403 7.78 10.84 6.75
N TRP A 404 7.28 10.16 7.79
CA TRP A 404 7.20 10.70 9.16
C TRP A 404 8.51 10.73 9.92
#